data_AF-A0A7J2HMG7-F1
#
_entry.id   AF-A0A7J2HMG7-F1
#
_cell.length_a   1.000
_cell.length_b   1.000
_cell.length_c   1.000
_cell.angle_alpha   90.00
_cell.angle_beta   90.00
_cell.angle_gamma   90.00
#
_symmetry.space_group_name_H-M   'P 1'
#
loop_
_entity.id
_entity.type
_entity.pdbx_description
1 polymer ?
#
loop_
_entity_poly.entity_id
_entity_poly.type
_entity_poly.pdbx_seq_one_letter_code
_entity_poly.pdbx_strand_id
1 'polypeptide(L)'
;MKELQDFVKSLKSRESRRKFDPHLPARAWSEDDLVLGRKSRAFVIVLRTGGCRWSKVSGCTMCGYFNESLSRDATKEELLSQLKNALSKYNGEECIKIFTSGSFLDSIEVPEEAQIEIIERLAKKETVKKISVESRPEFVKSDRI
;
A
#
# COMPACT_ATOMS: atom_id res chain seq x y z
N MET A 1 -17.42 -5.34 21.54
CA MET A 1 -16.18 -5.34 20.72
C MET A 1 -15.80 -6.73 20.23
N LYS A 2 -15.68 -7.75 21.11
CA LYS A 2 -15.31 -9.13 20.70
C LYS A 2 -16.30 -9.75 19.69
N GLU A 3 -17.60 -9.63 19.93
CA GLU A 3 -18.64 -10.13 19.02
C GLU A 3 -18.51 -9.56 17.60
N LEU A 4 -18.22 -8.26 17.47
CA LEU A 4 -18.00 -7.62 16.17
C LEU A 4 -16.76 -8.16 15.46
N GLN A 5 -15.67 -8.40 16.21
CA GLN A 5 -14.46 -8.99 15.62
C GLN A 5 -14.70 -10.42 15.15
N ASP A 6 -15.42 -11.22 15.94
CA ASP A 6 -15.75 -12.59 15.59
C ASP A 6 -16.73 -12.64 14.40
N PHE A 7 -17.65 -11.68 14.31
CA PHE A 7 -18.49 -11.50 13.13
C PHE A 7 -17.65 -11.20 11.87
N VAL A 8 -16.73 -10.23 11.92
CA VAL A 8 -15.87 -9.91 10.77
C VAL A 8 -15.00 -11.12 10.38
N LYS A 9 -14.41 -11.82 11.34
CA LYS A 9 -13.67 -13.07 11.05
C LYS A 9 -14.54 -14.08 10.31
N SER A 10 -15.79 -14.26 10.75
CA SER A 10 -16.73 -15.20 10.14
C SER A 10 -17.10 -14.84 8.71
N LEU A 11 -17.14 -13.54 8.36
CA LEU A 11 -17.35 -13.09 6.99
C LEU A 11 -16.14 -13.42 6.13
N LYS A 12 -14.93 -13.12 6.63
CA LYS A 12 -13.68 -13.34 5.90
C LYS A 12 -13.39 -14.83 5.65
N SER A 13 -13.74 -15.71 6.58
CA SER A 13 -13.51 -17.15 6.43
C SER A 13 -14.38 -17.78 5.34
N ARG A 14 -15.43 -17.08 4.88
CA ARG A 14 -16.31 -17.53 3.80
C ARG A 14 -15.78 -17.13 2.43
N GLU A 15 -14.82 -16.21 2.38
CA GLU A 15 -14.22 -15.72 1.13
C GLU A 15 -13.01 -16.56 0.73
N SER A 16 -12.93 -16.90 -0.55
CA SER A 16 -11.73 -17.53 -1.11
C SER A 16 -10.73 -16.46 -1.54
N ARG A 17 -9.47 -16.58 -1.08
CA ARG A 17 -8.42 -15.67 -1.54
C ARG A 17 -8.04 -16.00 -2.97
N ARG A 18 -8.14 -15.01 -3.86
CA ARG A 18 -7.67 -15.13 -5.24
C ARG A 18 -6.16 -15.27 -5.26
N LYS A 19 -5.64 -16.05 -6.22
CA LYS A 19 -4.20 -16.12 -6.49
C LYS A 19 -3.80 -14.92 -7.34
N PHE A 20 -2.77 -14.23 -6.90
CA PHE A 20 -2.22 -13.06 -7.57
C PHE A 20 -0.73 -13.26 -7.82
N ASP A 21 -0.23 -12.67 -8.90
CA ASP A 21 1.21 -12.55 -9.13
C ASP A 21 1.78 -11.56 -8.09
N PRO A 22 2.74 -11.98 -7.25
CA PRO A 22 3.32 -11.11 -6.23
C PRO A 22 4.26 -10.04 -6.80
N HIS A 23 4.65 -10.12 -8.08
CA HIS A 23 5.51 -9.14 -8.74
C HIS A 23 4.73 -8.01 -9.44
N LEU A 24 3.40 -8.10 -9.49
CA LEU A 24 2.54 -7.09 -10.09
C LEU A 24 1.78 -6.29 -9.01
N PRO A 25 1.73 -4.95 -9.13
CA PRO A 25 0.94 -4.13 -8.21
C PRO A 25 -0.54 -4.50 -8.34
N ALA A 26 -1.33 -4.22 -7.29
CA ALA A 26 -2.77 -4.40 -7.40
C ALA A 26 -3.36 -3.47 -8.47
N ARG A 27 -2.96 -2.18 -8.44
CA ARG A 27 -3.40 -1.13 -9.37
C ARG A 27 -2.36 -0.03 -9.48
N ALA A 28 -2.33 0.65 -10.63
CA ALA A 28 -1.58 1.88 -10.81
C ALA A 28 -2.28 2.78 -11.84
N TRP A 29 -2.48 4.06 -11.53
CA TRP A 29 -3.15 5.04 -12.40
C TRP A 29 -2.73 6.47 -12.07
N SER A 30 -3.03 7.40 -12.96
CA SER A 30 -2.79 8.82 -12.76
C SER A 30 -4.12 9.56 -12.56
N GLU A 31 -4.17 10.49 -11.61
CA GLU A 31 -5.36 11.28 -11.27
C GLU A 31 -5.03 12.76 -11.08
N ASP A 32 -6.06 13.61 -11.12
CA ASP A 32 -5.94 15.02 -10.75
C ASP A 32 -5.96 15.14 -9.21
N ASP A 33 -5.09 15.97 -8.65
CA ASP A 33 -5.04 16.21 -7.21
C ASP A 33 -4.48 17.61 -6.87
N LEU A 34 -4.56 17.99 -5.59
CA LEU A 34 -3.90 19.15 -5.04
C LEU A 34 -2.52 18.77 -4.51
N VAL A 35 -1.48 19.12 -5.25
CA VAL A 35 -0.08 18.91 -4.86
C VAL A 35 0.48 20.22 -4.36
N LEU A 36 0.80 20.31 -3.06
CA LEU A 36 1.31 21.55 -2.43
C LEU A 36 0.41 22.77 -2.68
N GLY A 37 -0.91 22.58 -2.60
CA GLY A 37 -1.90 23.66 -2.75
C GLY A 37 -2.22 24.09 -4.19
N ARG A 38 -1.55 23.52 -5.21
CA ARG A 38 -1.85 23.74 -6.63
C ARG A 38 -2.51 22.52 -7.25
N LYS A 39 -3.43 22.75 -8.20
CA LYS A 39 -3.95 21.67 -9.06
C LYS A 39 -2.79 21.08 -9.86
N SER A 40 -2.62 19.78 -9.77
CA SER A 40 -1.58 19.04 -10.46
C SER A 40 -2.01 17.58 -10.66
N ARG A 41 -1.08 16.71 -11.05
CA ARG A 41 -1.29 15.28 -11.28
C ARG A 41 -0.61 14.46 -10.19
N ALA A 42 -1.28 13.39 -9.76
CA ALA A 42 -0.72 12.39 -8.85
C ALA A 42 -0.72 11.02 -9.52
N PHE A 43 0.38 10.27 -9.37
CA PHE A 43 0.46 8.87 -9.76
C PHE A 43 0.23 7.98 -8.55
N VAL A 44 -0.83 7.18 -8.60
CA VAL A 44 -1.24 6.30 -7.52
C VAL A 44 -0.75 4.89 -7.78
N ILE A 45 -0.14 4.28 -6.77
CA ILE A 45 0.34 2.91 -6.79
C ILE A 45 -0.27 2.18 -5.60
N VAL A 46 -1.00 1.10 -5.86
CA VAL A 46 -1.48 0.18 -4.82
C VAL A 46 -0.60 -1.05 -4.84
N LEU A 47 0.31 -1.13 -3.87
CA LEU A 47 1.15 -2.30 -3.66
C LEU A 47 0.32 -3.41 -3.02
N ARG A 48 0.55 -4.64 -3.48
CA ARG A 48 -0.09 -5.84 -3.00
C ARG A 48 0.79 -6.49 -1.94
N THR A 49 0.32 -6.43 -0.69
CA THR A 49 0.97 -7.02 0.50
C THR A 49 0.24 -8.28 0.95
N GLY A 50 0.67 -8.91 2.05
CA GLY A 50 -0.03 -10.04 2.69
C GLY A 50 -1.33 -9.65 3.41
N GLY A 51 -1.71 -8.38 3.37
CA GLY A 51 -2.83 -7.80 4.08
C GLY A 51 -2.40 -7.19 5.41
N CYS A 52 -3.05 -6.09 5.79
CA CYS A 52 -2.63 -5.32 6.95
C CYS A 52 -2.72 -6.10 8.26
N ARG A 53 -1.93 -5.72 9.26
CA ARG A 53 -1.88 -6.39 10.56
C ARG A 53 -3.26 -6.55 11.20
N TRP A 54 -4.12 -5.55 11.09
CA TRP A 54 -5.48 -5.63 11.61
C TRP A 54 -6.34 -6.67 10.88
N SER A 55 -6.16 -6.80 9.56
CA SER A 55 -6.84 -7.82 8.77
C SER A 55 -6.48 -9.24 9.21
N LYS A 56 -5.27 -9.48 9.74
CA LYS A 56 -4.84 -10.79 10.23
C LYS A 56 -5.52 -11.19 11.55
N VAL A 57 -6.03 -10.22 12.32
CA VAL A 57 -6.72 -10.44 13.59
C VAL A 57 -8.24 -10.50 13.41
N SER A 58 -8.80 -9.49 12.75
CA SER A 58 -10.24 -9.36 12.49
C SER A 58 -10.42 -8.63 11.16
N GLY A 59 -10.00 -7.36 11.10
CA GLY A 59 -10.20 -6.48 9.96
C GLY A 59 -11.25 -5.40 10.25
N CYS A 60 -11.25 -4.35 9.42
CA CYS A 60 -12.26 -3.31 9.52
C CYS A 60 -13.58 -3.84 8.96
N THR A 61 -14.70 -3.47 9.57
CA THR A 61 -16.05 -3.87 9.13
C THR A 61 -16.38 -3.44 7.71
N MET A 62 -15.74 -2.37 7.23
CA MET A 62 -15.94 -1.79 5.89
C MET A 62 -14.84 -2.14 4.89
N CYS A 63 -13.74 -2.79 5.32
CA CYS A 63 -12.57 -2.98 4.46
C CYS A 63 -12.65 -4.31 3.70
N GLY A 64 -12.90 -4.24 2.40
CA GLY A 64 -12.87 -5.38 1.48
C GLY A 64 -11.47 -5.73 0.94
N TYR A 65 -10.44 -4.91 1.22
CA TYR A 65 -9.14 -5.03 0.56
C TYR A 65 -8.33 -6.28 0.94
N PHE A 66 -8.70 -6.99 2.01
CA PHE A 66 -8.09 -8.29 2.32
C PHE A 66 -8.29 -9.32 1.19
N ASN A 67 -9.31 -9.11 0.33
CA ASN A 67 -9.57 -9.94 -0.85
C ASN A 67 -8.57 -9.71 -1.99
N GLU A 68 -7.85 -8.58 -1.98
CA GLU A 68 -6.82 -8.22 -2.97
C GLU A 68 -5.39 -8.42 -2.45
N SER A 69 -5.24 -8.99 -1.25
CA SER A 69 -3.96 -9.31 -0.60
C SER A 69 -3.42 -10.69 -1.00
N LEU A 70 -2.11 -10.88 -0.87
CA LEU A 70 -1.47 -12.19 -0.97
C LEU A 70 -1.89 -13.11 0.19
N SER A 71 -1.69 -14.42 0.02
CA SER A 71 -1.88 -15.40 1.10
C SER A 71 -0.78 -15.38 2.14
N ARG A 72 0.34 -14.71 1.86
CA ARG A 72 1.51 -14.54 2.72
C ARG A 72 2.03 -13.12 2.64
N ASP A 73 2.95 -12.76 3.52
CA ASP A 73 3.63 -11.47 3.44
C ASP A 73 4.47 -11.36 2.15
N ALA A 74 4.50 -10.15 1.58
CA ALA A 74 5.27 -9.85 0.38
C ALA A 74 6.74 -9.63 0.78
N THR A 75 7.66 -10.12 -0.03
CA THR A 75 9.09 -9.84 0.20
C THR A 75 9.45 -8.44 -0.30
N LYS A 76 10.60 -7.92 0.13
CA LYS A 76 11.17 -6.68 -0.37
C LYS A 76 11.30 -6.70 -1.90
N GLU A 77 11.84 -7.78 -2.46
CA GLU A 77 12.10 -7.94 -3.89
C GLU A 77 10.80 -7.94 -4.70
N GLU A 78 9.74 -8.57 -4.16
CA GLU A 78 8.42 -8.55 -4.75
C GLU A 78 7.85 -7.14 -4.78
N LEU A 79 7.89 -6.41 -3.66
CA LEU A 79 7.42 -5.02 -3.60
C LEU A 79 8.20 -4.08 -4.52
N LEU A 80 9.52 -4.26 -4.63
CA LEU A 80 10.35 -3.49 -5.56
C LEU A 80 10.06 -3.85 -7.02
N SER A 81 9.73 -5.10 -7.32
CA SER A 81 9.26 -5.53 -8.64
C SER A 81 7.89 -4.90 -8.97
N GLN A 82 6.96 -4.88 -8.01
CA GLN A 82 5.68 -4.21 -8.17
C GLN A 82 5.85 -2.72 -8.43
N LEU A 83 6.73 -2.05 -7.66
CA LEU A 83 7.07 -0.64 -7.88
C LEU A 83 7.62 -0.43 -9.28
N LYS A 84 8.57 -1.24 -9.72
CA LYS A 84 9.15 -1.15 -11.08
C LYS A 84 8.07 -1.30 -12.15
N ASN A 85 7.19 -2.29 -12.01
CA ASN A 85 6.08 -2.51 -12.94
C ASN A 85 5.10 -1.32 -12.95
N ALA A 86 4.74 -0.78 -11.78
CA ALA A 86 3.89 0.40 -11.70
C ALA A 86 4.54 1.62 -12.38
N LEU A 87 5.82 1.90 -12.08
CA LEU A 87 6.55 3.04 -12.62
C LEU A 87 6.76 3.00 -14.14
N SER A 88 6.48 1.87 -14.82
CA SER A 88 6.43 1.84 -16.29
C SER A 88 5.32 2.72 -16.87
N LYS A 89 4.30 3.06 -16.07
CA LYS A 89 3.18 3.93 -16.45
C LYS A 89 3.31 5.36 -15.91
N TYR A 90 4.34 5.64 -15.11
CA TYR A 90 4.60 6.97 -14.56
C TYR A 90 4.98 7.92 -15.69
N ASN A 91 4.36 9.09 -15.75
CA ASN A 91 4.50 10.05 -16.83
C ASN A 91 4.79 11.47 -16.33
N GLY A 92 5.55 11.58 -15.24
CA GLY A 92 6.03 12.87 -14.73
C GLY A 92 5.06 13.57 -13.78
N GLU A 93 4.15 12.84 -13.14
CA GLU A 93 3.26 13.37 -12.12
C GLU A 93 4.03 13.99 -10.93
N GLU A 94 3.58 15.14 -10.44
CA GLU A 94 4.28 15.86 -9.37
C GLU A 94 4.11 15.22 -7.99
N CYS A 95 3.19 14.28 -7.84
CA CYS A 95 2.99 13.52 -6.63
C CYS A 95 2.92 12.03 -6.92
N ILE A 96 3.50 11.22 -6.04
CA ILE A 96 3.31 9.77 -6.05
C ILE A 96 2.64 9.35 -4.73
N LYS A 97 1.53 8.62 -4.84
CA LYS A 97 0.80 8.08 -3.69
C LYS A 97 0.99 6.57 -3.62
N ILE A 98 1.49 6.08 -2.49
CA ILE A 98 1.63 4.66 -2.21
C ILE A 98 0.53 4.23 -1.24
N PHE A 99 -0.29 3.29 -1.70
CA PHE A 99 -1.25 2.58 -0.88
C PHE A 99 -0.83 1.13 -0.76
N THR A 100 -1.14 0.52 0.38
CA THR A 100 -1.01 -0.93 0.57
C THR A 100 -2.36 -1.56 0.92
N SER A 101 -3.42 -0.74 0.93
CA SER A 101 -4.73 -1.05 1.51
C SER A 101 -4.61 -1.49 2.97
N GLY A 102 -3.73 -0.79 3.69
CA GLY A 102 -3.17 -1.23 4.95
C GLY A 102 -2.28 -0.18 5.59
N SER A 103 -1.03 -0.52 5.88
CA SER A 103 -0.08 0.40 6.51
C SER A 103 1.32 0.27 5.96
N PHE A 104 1.72 1.26 5.16
CA PHE A 104 3.07 1.35 4.61
C PHE A 104 4.16 1.44 5.69
N LEU A 105 3.89 2.11 6.82
CA LEU A 105 4.85 2.24 7.92
C LEU A 105 4.83 1.05 8.90
N ASP A 106 4.01 0.02 8.65
CA ASP A 106 4.06 -1.23 9.42
C ASP A 106 5.15 -2.14 8.84
N SER A 107 6.26 -2.33 9.56
CA SER A 107 7.38 -3.18 9.13
C SER A 107 7.03 -4.66 8.95
N ILE A 108 5.90 -5.12 9.50
CA ILE A 108 5.39 -6.47 9.25
C ILE A 108 4.67 -6.55 7.90
N GLU A 109 4.02 -5.47 7.47
CA GLU A 109 3.29 -5.42 6.19
C GLU A 109 4.20 -5.04 5.03
N VAL A 110 5.05 -4.03 5.23
CA VAL A 110 6.07 -3.54 4.29
C VAL A 110 7.40 -3.53 5.02
N PRO A 111 8.35 -4.43 4.70
CA PRO A 111 9.66 -4.46 5.37
C PRO A 111 10.34 -3.08 5.34
N GLU A 112 10.99 -2.70 6.43
CA GLU A 112 11.61 -1.37 6.58
C GLU A 112 12.61 -1.03 5.47
N GLU A 113 13.43 -2.01 5.08
CA GLU A 113 14.33 -1.84 3.94
C GLU A 113 13.60 -1.57 2.62
N ALA A 114 12.42 -2.17 2.43
CA ALA A 114 11.59 -1.91 1.26
C ALA A 114 10.99 -0.50 1.34
N GLN A 115 10.55 -0.05 2.53
CA GLN A 115 10.05 1.31 2.73
C GLN A 115 11.10 2.34 2.31
N ILE A 116 12.30 2.23 2.86
CA ILE A 116 13.42 3.15 2.58
C ILE A 116 13.74 3.14 1.08
N GLU A 117 13.96 1.96 0.50
CA GLU A 117 14.35 1.86 -0.90
C GLU A 117 13.27 2.35 -1.87
N ILE A 118 11.98 2.11 -1.55
CA ILE A 118 10.86 2.68 -2.31
C ILE A 118 10.93 4.21 -2.27
N ILE A 119 10.99 4.82 -1.07
CA ILE A 119 11.01 6.28 -0.92
C ILE A 119 12.23 6.90 -1.62
N GLU A 120 13.42 6.31 -1.47
CA GLU A 120 14.63 6.79 -2.14
C GLU A 120 14.51 6.75 -3.68
N ARG A 121 13.95 5.67 -4.23
CA ARG A 121 13.74 5.53 -5.68
C ARG A 121 12.75 6.56 -6.21
N LEU A 122 11.70 6.86 -5.44
CA LEU A 122 10.72 7.87 -5.79
C LEU A 122 11.28 9.30 -5.66
N ALA A 123 12.05 9.57 -4.61
CA ALA A 123 12.67 10.88 -4.37
C ALA A 123 13.71 11.27 -5.43
N LYS A 124 14.31 10.29 -6.12
CA LYS A 124 15.23 10.51 -7.25
C LYS A 124 14.53 10.95 -8.54
N LYS A 125 13.19 10.96 -8.60
CA LYS A 125 12.43 11.42 -9.77
C LYS A 125 12.32 12.94 -9.74
N GLU A 126 12.95 13.62 -10.70
CA GLU A 126 13.02 15.10 -10.76
C GLU A 126 11.67 15.81 -10.70
N THR A 127 10.63 15.19 -11.28
CA THR A 127 9.28 15.77 -11.32
C THR A 127 8.51 15.62 -10.01
N VAL A 128 8.90 14.68 -9.13
CA VAL A 128 8.18 14.38 -7.89
C VAL A 128 8.48 15.42 -6.83
N LYS A 129 7.44 16.13 -6.39
CA LYS A 129 7.48 17.16 -5.34
C LYS A 129 6.88 16.69 -4.02
N LYS A 130 6.05 15.64 -4.06
CA LYS A 130 5.37 15.08 -2.88
C LYS A 130 5.25 13.57 -3.00
N ILE A 131 5.61 12.86 -1.94
CA ILE A 131 5.29 11.45 -1.76
C ILE A 131 4.24 11.35 -0.65
N SER A 132 3.18 10.58 -0.88
CA SER A 132 2.13 10.31 0.10
C SER A 132 2.06 8.82 0.37
N VAL A 133 1.92 8.42 1.63
CA VAL A 133 1.77 7.00 2.00
C VAL A 133 0.54 6.80 2.88
N GLU A 134 -0.10 5.65 2.74
CA GLU A 134 -1.19 5.20 3.62
C GLU A 134 -0.62 4.51 4.87
N SER A 135 -1.03 4.92 6.07
CA SER A 135 -0.69 4.19 7.29
C SER A 135 -1.70 4.37 8.41
N ARG A 136 -1.86 3.35 9.26
CA ARG A 136 -2.61 3.46 10.50
C ARG A 136 -1.84 4.30 11.52
N PRO A 137 -2.53 5.09 12.36
CA PRO A 137 -1.91 6.10 13.21
C PRO A 137 -0.88 5.53 14.19
N GLU A 138 -1.03 4.29 14.68
CA GLU A 138 -0.06 3.70 15.61
C GLU A 138 1.34 3.44 15.02
N PHE A 139 1.47 3.45 13.69
CA PHE A 139 2.75 3.28 12.98
C PHE A 139 3.38 4.61 12.58
N VAL A 140 2.67 5.73 12.77
CA VAL A 140 3.14 7.09 12.49
C VAL A 140 3.92 7.57 13.71
N LYS A 141 5.23 7.31 13.72
CA LYS A 141 6.13 7.64 14.83
C LYS A 141 7.29 8.51 14.35
N SER A 142 7.88 9.30 15.23
CA SER A 142 8.97 10.24 14.89
C SER A 142 10.23 9.57 14.36
N ASP A 143 10.48 8.31 14.70
CA ASP A 143 11.59 7.50 14.19
C ASP A 143 11.29 6.89 12.80
N ARG A 144 10.08 7.10 12.26
CA ARG A 144 9.61 6.55 10.98
C ARG A 144 9.31 7.61 9.93
N ILE A 145 9.46 8.91 10.24
CA ILE A 145 9.05 10.06 9.41
C ILE A 145 10.17 11.09 9.33
#